data_AF-A0A1B2F7S8-F1
#
_entry.id   AF-A0A1B2F7S8-F1
#
_cell.length_a   1.000
_cell.length_b   1.000
_cell.length_c   1.000
_cell.angle_alpha   90.00
_cell.angle_beta   90.00
_cell.angle_gamma   90.00
#
_symmetry.space_group_name_H-M   'P 1'
#
loop_
_entity.id
_entity.type
_entity.pdbx_description
1 polymer ?
#
loop_
_entity_poly.entity_id
_entity_poly.type
_entity_poly.pdbx_seq_one_letter_code
_entity_poly.pdbx_strand_id
1 'polypeptide(L)'
;MRLSDLAPMYARFYKVSPQEAAYALYELIERLYIEYGVNRFSPDSVNDIFWVGSVGGYKRSARTHVIYFQGLSRYFYDIFCSSQQSDKDNLDCYCEDAQQSISVPASVVYFSKSALSEWILNAGFESPDFMISDKLAGKGNKVGGGDEFSRQELGSIVKVMKGLLEVIKAVDKAHREPPKDYHGEKRAQKIKNLANLFNNPPRDGFDVCSHLILLAQEAEVDMLSCHKTFRKYMGIGPKNGKKV
;
A
#
# COMPACT_ATOMS: atom_id res chain seq x y z
N MET A 1 -13.40 18.22 -0.03
CA MET A 1 -13.24 17.81 1.39
C MET A 1 -11.96 18.42 1.92
N ARG A 2 -11.72 18.48 3.24
CA ARG A 2 -10.44 18.97 3.77
C ARG A 2 -9.45 17.82 3.92
N LEU A 3 -8.16 18.08 3.74
CA LEU A 3 -7.10 17.09 3.91
C LEU A 3 -7.14 16.46 5.32
N SER A 4 -7.37 17.29 6.33
CA SER A 4 -7.57 16.88 7.73
C SER A 4 -8.73 15.90 7.95
N ASP A 5 -9.72 15.84 7.05
CA ASP A 5 -10.83 14.90 7.15
C ASP A 5 -10.47 13.50 6.64
N LEU A 6 -9.39 13.35 5.84
CA LEU A 6 -9.13 12.12 5.10
C LEU A 6 -8.78 10.92 6.00
N ALA A 7 -7.83 11.09 6.92
CA ALA A 7 -7.44 10.02 7.85
C ALA A 7 -8.57 9.66 8.84
N PRO A 8 -9.30 10.61 9.46
CA PRO A 8 -10.47 10.30 10.27
C PRO A 8 -11.58 9.56 9.52
N MET A 9 -11.83 9.89 8.26
CA MET A 9 -12.80 9.17 7.44
C MET A 9 -12.37 7.73 7.17
N TYR A 10 -11.10 7.54 6.77
CA TYR A 10 -10.53 6.21 6.54
C TYR A 10 -10.68 5.36 7.81
N ALA A 11 -10.26 5.90 8.96
CA ALA A 11 -10.34 5.23 10.25
C ALA A 11 -11.77 4.81 10.60
N ARG A 12 -12.75 5.71 10.41
CA ARG A 12 -14.17 5.42 10.66
C ARG A 12 -14.73 4.36 9.72
N PHE A 13 -14.37 4.40 8.44
CA PHE A 13 -14.90 3.48 7.44
C PHE A 13 -14.36 2.06 7.66
N TYR A 14 -13.05 1.91 7.83
CA TYR A 14 -12.39 0.61 8.01
C TYR A 14 -12.31 0.14 9.47
N LYS A 15 -12.81 0.94 10.42
CA LYS A 15 -12.77 0.66 11.87
C LYS A 15 -11.36 0.38 12.39
N VAL A 16 -10.38 1.15 11.91
CA VAL A 16 -8.98 1.09 12.32
C VAL A 16 -8.62 2.30 13.19
N SER A 17 -7.47 2.26 13.85
CA SER A 17 -6.96 3.42 14.59
C SER A 17 -6.60 4.58 13.64
N PRO A 18 -6.62 5.85 14.13
CA PRO A 18 -6.16 6.99 13.34
C PRO A 18 -4.71 6.84 12.85
N GLN A 19 -3.84 6.20 13.63
CA GLN A 19 -2.45 5.93 13.23
C GLN A 19 -2.37 4.93 12.07
N GLU A 20 -3.10 3.82 12.15
CA GLU A 20 -3.15 2.84 11.06
C GLU A 20 -3.73 3.45 9.78
N ALA A 21 -4.79 4.28 9.91
CA ALA A 21 -5.36 5.00 8.78
C ALA A 21 -4.37 5.98 8.15
N ALA A 22 -3.60 6.72 8.97
CA ALA A 22 -2.57 7.62 8.48
C ALA A 22 -1.45 6.87 7.77
N TYR A 23 -1.00 5.74 8.30
CA TYR A 23 0.03 4.91 7.66
C TYR A 23 -0.45 4.35 6.31
N ALA A 24 -1.67 3.83 6.24
CA ALA A 24 -2.25 3.34 4.98
C ALA A 24 -2.36 4.46 3.92
N LEU A 25 -2.70 5.68 4.33
CA LEU A 25 -2.73 6.84 3.43
C LEU A 25 -1.32 7.26 3.01
N TYR A 26 -0.34 7.23 3.90
CA TYR A 26 1.07 7.44 3.56
C TYR A 26 1.53 6.45 2.48
N GLU A 27 1.30 5.15 2.67
CA GLU A 27 1.66 4.13 1.68
C GLU A 27 0.96 4.34 0.33
N LEU A 28 -0.30 4.77 0.35
CA LEU A 28 -1.05 5.09 -0.86
C LEU A 28 -0.41 6.27 -1.62
N ILE A 29 -0.07 7.36 -0.93
CA ILE A 29 0.57 8.52 -1.57
C ILE A 29 1.96 8.16 -2.11
N GLU A 30 2.75 7.37 -1.39
CA GLU A 30 4.05 6.89 -1.86
C GLU A 30 3.92 6.02 -3.12
N ARG A 31 2.93 5.12 -3.15
CA ARG A 31 2.66 4.30 -4.35
C ARG A 31 2.23 5.15 -5.54
N LEU A 32 1.40 6.17 -5.31
CA LEU A 32 1.00 7.12 -6.35
C LEU A 32 2.20 7.95 -6.84
N TYR A 33 3.12 8.34 -5.95
CA TYR A 33 4.34 9.02 -6.32
C TYR A 33 5.24 8.16 -7.21
N ILE A 34 5.44 6.89 -6.86
CA ILE A 34 6.20 5.96 -7.71
C ILE A 34 5.52 5.83 -9.09
N GLU A 35 4.21 5.65 -9.13
CA GLU A 35 3.53 5.45 -10.41
C GLU A 35 3.52 6.72 -11.28
N TYR A 36 3.13 7.87 -10.72
CA TYR A 36 3.00 9.09 -11.49
C TYR A 36 4.31 9.87 -11.61
N GLY A 37 5.03 10.06 -10.51
CA GLY A 37 6.27 10.84 -10.48
C GLY A 37 7.47 10.10 -11.07
N VAL A 38 7.60 8.79 -10.83
CA VAL A 38 8.76 8.00 -11.30
C VAL A 38 8.50 7.27 -12.60
N ASN A 39 7.41 6.48 -12.68
CA ASN A 39 7.18 5.62 -13.84
C ASN A 39 6.62 6.39 -15.05
N ARG A 40 5.64 7.26 -14.81
CA ARG A 40 4.93 8.00 -15.87
C ARG A 40 5.50 9.36 -16.19
N PHE A 41 6.50 9.84 -15.43
CA PHE A 41 7.06 11.20 -15.57
C PHE A 41 5.95 12.27 -15.65
N SER A 42 4.95 12.12 -14.80
CA SER A 42 3.76 12.98 -14.66
C SER A 42 3.95 13.96 -13.50
N PRO A 43 3.09 15.00 -13.35
CA PRO A 43 3.51 16.28 -12.78
C PRO A 43 4.10 16.16 -11.38
N ASP A 44 5.13 16.98 -11.13
CA ASP A 44 5.80 17.10 -9.83
C ASP A 44 4.82 17.49 -8.71
N SER A 45 3.70 18.13 -9.07
CA SER A 45 2.66 18.59 -8.14
C SER A 45 1.36 17.80 -8.24
N VAL A 46 0.63 17.78 -7.14
CA VAL A 46 -0.67 17.13 -6.99
C VAL A 46 -1.82 18.15 -6.99
N ASN A 47 -1.58 19.33 -7.54
CA ASN A 47 -2.45 20.51 -7.46
C ASN A 47 -3.82 20.35 -8.13
N ASP A 48 -3.92 19.44 -9.09
CA ASP A 48 -5.18 19.11 -9.76
C ASP A 48 -6.16 18.38 -8.83
N ILE A 49 -5.63 17.78 -7.76
CA ILE A 49 -6.41 17.00 -6.80
C ILE A 49 -6.49 17.72 -5.46
N PHE A 50 -5.39 18.31 -5.01
CA PHE A 50 -5.27 19.02 -3.73
C PHE A 50 -5.00 20.50 -3.96
N TRP A 51 -5.58 21.37 -3.15
CA TRP A 51 -5.33 22.81 -3.26
C TRP A 51 -5.53 23.53 -1.93
N VAL A 52 -4.85 24.66 -1.75
CA VAL A 52 -5.08 25.55 -0.61
C VAL A 52 -6.32 26.40 -0.86
N GLY A 53 -7.23 26.43 0.10
CA GLY A 53 -8.46 27.21 0.05
C GLY A 53 -8.22 28.71 0.27
N SER A 54 -9.16 29.51 -0.22
CA SER A 54 -9.26 30.94 0.01
C SER A 54 -9.78 31.24 1.41
N VAL A 55 -9.62 32.49 1.84
CA VAL A 55 -10.11 32.94 3.14
C VAL A 55 -11.60 32.66 3.27
N GLY A 56 -11.97 31.79 4.22
CA GLY A 56 -13.36 31.45 4.52
C GLY A 56 -14.02 30.45 3.57
N GLY A 57 -13.29 29.82 2.63
CA GLY A 57 -13.92 28.93 1.66
C GLY A 57 -13.02 27.88 1.01
N TYR A 58 -13.67 26.95 0.30
CA TYR A 58 -13.00 25.87 -0.43
C TYR A 58 -12.48 26.30 -1.82
N LYS A 59 -12.83 27.49 -2.32
CA LYS A 59 -12.32 27.99 -3.59
C LYS A 59 -10.80 28.14 -3.51
N ARG A 60 -10.06 27.85 -4.58
CA ARG A 60 -8.59 27.99 -4.62
C ARG A 60 -8.16 29.38 -4.13
N SER A 61 -7.10 29.41 -3.32
CA SER A 61 -6.43 30.62 -2.86
C SER A 61 -6.01 31.50 -4.04
N ALA A 62 -6.01 32.82 -3.85
CA ALA A 62 -5.49 33.77 -4.83
C ALA A 62 -3.97 33.65 -5.03
N ARG A 63 -3.25 33.23 -3.99
CA ARG A 63 -1.83 32.86 -4.08
C ARG A 63 -1.67 31.45 -4.61
N THR A 64 -0.69 31.25 -5.50
CA THR A 64 -0.37 29.95 -6.07
C THR A 64 0.45 29.13 -5.08
N HIS A 65 -0.16 28.05 -4.58
CA HIS A 65 0.48 27.09 -3.70
C HIS A 65 0.68 25.79 -4.45
N VAL A 66 1.90 25.27 -4.45
CA VAL A 66 2.29 24.00 -5.08
C VAL A 66 2.44 22.95 -3.99
N ILE A 67 1.63 21.91 -4.08
CA ILE A 67 1.61 20.77 -3.18
C ILE A 67 2.32 19.62 -3.91
N TYR A 68 3.38 19.11 -3.29
CA TYR A 68 4.16 17.99 -3.81
C TYR A 68 3.76 16.69 -3.10
N PHE A 69 3.98 15.56 -3.77
CA PHE A 69 3.80 14.24 -3.17
C PHE A 69 4.53 14.10 -1.83
N GLN A 70 5.80 14.52 -1.81
CA GLN A 70 6.66 14.40 -0.63
C GLN A 70 6.08 15.16 0.59
N GLY A 71 5.43 16.30 0.36
CA GLY A 71 4.74 17.06 1.40
C GLY A 71 3.53 16.31 1.96
N LEU A 72 2.72 15.72 1.07
CA LEU A 72 1.56 14.90 1.47
C LEU A 72 1.97 13.61 2.19
N SER A 73 2.98 12.91 1.69
CA SER A 73 3.53 11.71 2.32
C SER A 73 4.02 12.01 3.72
N ARG A 74 4.82 13.07 3.87
CA ARG A 74 5.33 13.51 5.17
C ARG A 74 4.21 13.86 6.13
N TYR A 75 3.17 14.56 5.67
CA TYR A 75 2.01 14.88 6.49
C TYR A 75 1.36 13.64 7.10
N PHE A 76 1.09 12.59 6.31
CA PHE A 76 0.49 11.36 6.84
C PHE A 76 1.46 10.55 7.70
N TYR A 77 2.76 10.55 7.36
CA TYR A 77 3.79 9.89 8.15
C TYR A 77 3.92 10.53 9.54
N ASP A 78 3.89 11.86 9.61
CA ASP A 78 3.99 12.60 10.88
C ASP A 78 2.77 12.34 11.78
N ILE A 79 1.56 12.18 11.20
CA ILE A 79 0.36 11.74 11.95
C ILE A 79 0.54 10.33 12.50
N PHE A 80 1.10 9.41 11.71
CA PHE A 80 1.37 8.04 12.16
C PHE A 80 2.38 7.99 13.31
N CYS A 81 3.47 8.77 13.23
CA CYS A 81 4.53 8.82 14.24
C CYS A 81 4.12 9.57 15.53
N SER A 82 3.10 10.42 15.47
CA SER A 82 2.69 11.25 16.60
C SER A 82 1.77 10.48 17.57
N SER A 83 2.23 10.30 18.81
CA SER A 83 1.44 9.67 19.89
C SER A 83 0.40 10.59 20.53
N GLN A 84 0.47 11.90 20.25
CA GLN A 84 -0.45 12.92 20.73
C GLN A 84 -0.96 13.73 19.53
N GLN A 85 -2.26 14.07 19.56
CA GLN A 85 -2.86 15.11 18.73
C GLN A 85 -2.20 16.45 19.06
N SER A 86 -0.99 16.69 18.54
CA SER A 86 -0.37 17.99 18.66
C SER A 86 -0.98 18.91 17.61
N ASP A 87 -1.25 20.16 17.99
CA ASP A 87 -1.83 21.28 17.24
C ASP A 87 -1.09 21.68 15.93
N LYS A 88 -0.37 20.77 15.29
CA LYS A 88 0.43 21.01 14.09
C LYS A 88 0.06 20.04 12.97
N ASP A 89 -1.23 19.98 12.65
CA ASP A 89 -1.74 19.41 11.39
C ASP A 89 -1.42 20.38 10.24
N ASN A 90 -0.14 20.62 9.97
CA ASN A 90 0.28 21.48 8.87
C ASN A 90 0.84 20.64 7.72
N LEU A 91 0.54 21.09 6.51
CA LEU A 91 1.12 20.59 5.27
C LEU A 91 2.16 21.60 4.80
N ASP A 92 3.37 21.12 4.54
CA ASP A 92 4.39 21.94 3.88
C ASP A 92 4.13 21.98 2.37
N CYS A 93 4.03 23.19 1.81
CA CYS A 93 3.86 23.43 0.39
C CYS A 93 4.75 24.59 -0.08
N TYR A 94 4.96 24.73 -1.39
CA TYR A 94 5.70 25.87 -1.94
C TYR A 94 4.75 26.98 -2.38
N CYS A 95 5.00 28.23 -2.00
CA CYS A 95 4.25 29.37 -2.49
C CYS A 95 5.04 30.05 -3.60
N GLU A 96 4.51 30.07 -4.82
CA GLU A 96 5.21 30.68 -5.97
C GLU A 96 5.33 32.19 -5.80
N ASP A 97 4.28 32.85 -5.32
CA ASP A 97 4.28 34.31 -5.09
C ASP A 97 5.33 34.75 -4.07
N ALA A 98 5.57 33.93 -3.05
CA ALA A 98 6.55 34.21 -1.99
C ALA A 98 7.92 33.55 -2.25
N GLN A 99 8.04 32.76 -3.32
CA GLN A 99 9.21 31.96 -3.70
C GLN A 99 9.82 31.12 -2.56
N GLN A 100 9.00 30.63 -1.64
CA GLN A 100 9.47 29.92 -0.46
C GLN A 100 8.53 28.79 -0.04
N SER A 101 9.08 27.81 0.67
CA SER A 101 8.28 26.79 1.36
C SER A 101 7.54 27.43 2.53
N ILE A 102 6.25 27.15 2.63
CA ILE A 102 5.37 27.60 3.70
C ILE A 102 4.59 26.43 4.27
N SER A 103 4.35 26.48 5.58
CA SER A 103 3.54 25.49 6.27
C SER A 103 2.11 26.03 6.39
N VAL A 104 1.14 25.31 5.84
CA VAL A 104 -0.28 25.69 5.85
C VAL A 104 -1.10 24.68 6.65
N PRO A 105 -2.11 25.09 7.42
CA PRO A 105 -2.98 24.14 8.12
C PRO A 105 -3.68 23.18 7.15
N ALA A 106 -3.68 21.88 7.44
CA ALA A 106 -4.40 20.86 6.68
C ALA A 106 -5.92 21.05 6.73
N SER A 107 -6.42 21.89 7.63
CA SER A 107 -7.81 22.35 7.71
C SER A 107 -8.18 23.35 6.59
N VAL A 108 -7.19 24.01 5.98
CA VAL A 108 -7.39 24.91 4.83
C VAL A 108 -6.93 24.28 3.51
N VAL A 109 -6.37 23.07 3.54
CA VAL A 109 -6.09 22.28 2.34
C VAL A 109 -7.32 21.47 1.99
N TYR A 110 -7.79 21.62 0.75
CA TYR A 110 -8.93 20.91 0.22
C TYR A 110 -8.50 19.92 -0.85
N PHE A 111 -9.31 18.89 -1.06
CA PHE A 111 -9.15 17.95 -2.15
C PHE A 111 -10.49 17.54 -2.77
N SER A 112 -10.41 17.09 -4.02
CA SER A 112 -11.52 16.49 -4.75
C SER A 112 -11.49 14.98 -4.56
N LYS A 113 -12.52 14.44 -3.90
CA LYS A 113 -12.68 13.01 -3.62
C LYS A 113 -12.79 12.19 -4.91
N SER A 114 -13.56 12.68 -5.88
CA SER A 114 -13.71 12.03 -7.19
C SER A 114 -12.40 12.04 -7.98
N ALA A 115 -11.71 13.18 -8.03
CA ALA A 115 -10.43 13.28 -8.74
C ALA A 115 -9.37 12.36 -8.11
N LEU A 116 -9.28 12.32 -6.77
CA LEU A 116 -8.37 11.41 -6.09
C LEU A 116 -8.71 9.94 -6.36
N SER A 117 -10.00 9.58 -6.32
CA SER A 117 -10.43 8.20 -6.65
C SER A 117 -10.10 7.82 -8.09
N GLU A 118 -10.36 8.71 -9.05
CA GLU A 118 -10.03 8.49 -10.46
C GLU A 118 -8.53 8.30 -10.65
N TRP A 119 -7.73 9.10 -9.95
CA TRP A 119 -6.27 9.01 -10.00
C TRP A 119 -5.75 7.69 -9.45
N ILE A 120 -6.31 7.20 -8.34
CA ILE A 120 -5.97 5.90 -7.77
C ILE A 120 -6.30 4.76 -8.75
N LEU A 121 -7.49 4.80 -9.38
CA LEU A 121 -7.90 3.80 -10.35
C LEU A 121 -7.04 3.83 -11.62
N ASN A 122 -6.68 5.03 -12.10
CA ASN A 122 -5.84 5.21 -13.27
C ASN A 122 -4.38 4.76 -13.04
N ALA A 123 -3.93 4.70 -11.79
CA ALA A 123 -2.67 4.08 -11.38
C ALA A 123 -2.74 2.54 -11.35
N GLY A 124 -3.93 1.94 -11.57
CA GLY A 124 -4.14 0.49 -11.47
C GLY A 124 -4.24 -0.01 -10.03
N PHE A 125 -4.51 0.87 -9.07
CA PHE A 125 -4.69 0.51 -7.66
C PHE A 125 -6.17 0.40 -7.31
N GLU A 126 -6.49 -0.36 -6.27
CA GLU A 126 -7.83 -0.38 -5.68
C GLU A 126 -8.10 0.95 -4.96
N SER A 127 -9.19 1.62 -5.31
CA SER A 127 -9.62 2.86 -4.64
C SER A 127 -10.31 2.51 -3.32
N PRO A 128 -9.98 3.18 -2.20
CA PRO A 128 -10.68 2.96 -0.94
C PRO A 128 -12.18 3.17 -1.10
N ASP A 129 -13.01 2.25 -0.61
CA ASP A 129 -14.45 2.24 -0.87
C ASP A 129 -15.17 3.52 -0.38
N PHE A 130 -14.64 4.15 0.68
CA PHE A 130 -15.17 5.42 1.19
C PHE A 130 -15.00 6.58 0.20
N MET A 131 -14.06 6.48 -0.76
CA MET A 131 -13.79 7.46 -1.81
C MET A 131 -14.80 7.39 -2.96
N ILE A 132 -15.47 6.25 -3.14
CA ILE A 132 -16.38 6.01 -4.28
C ILE A 132 -17.84 6.33 -3.92
N SER A 133 -18.17 6.45 -2.63
CA SER A 133 -19.57 6.64 -2.19
C SER A 133 -19.80 7.94 -1.41
N ASP A 134 -20.66 8.81 -1.93
CA ASP A 134 -21.28 9.91 -1.16
C ASP A 134 -22.57 9.47 -0.44
N LYS A 135 -23.00 8.21 -0.61
CA LYS A 135 -24.28 7.68 -0.07
C LYS A 135 -24.13 6.75 1.13
N LEU A 136 -22.91 6.44 1.59
CA LEU A 136 -22.69 5.49 2.70
C LEU A 136 -22.60 6.12 4.10
N ALA A 137 -22.76 7.45 4.23
CA ALA A 137 -22.75 8.11 5.53
C ALA A 137 -23.98 7.79 6.43
N GLY A 138 -24.90 6.92 6.00
CA GLY A 138 -26.11 6.60 6.77
C GLY A 138 -26.66 5.17 6.62
N LYS A 139 -25.94 4.25 5.99
CA LYS A 139 -26.41 2.85 5.88
C LYS A 139 -25.29 1.86 6.13
N GLY A 140 -25.16 1.47 7.39
CA GLY A 140 -24.83 0.09 7.69
C GLY A 140 -25.96 -0.80 7.15
N ASN A 141 -25.85 -1.24 5.89
CA ASN A 141 -26.18 -2.60 5.48
C ASN A 141 -26.03 -2.78 3.97
N LYS A 142 -25.15 -3.75 3.64
CA LYS A 142 -25.31 -4.79 2.62
C LYS A 142 -25.90 -4.36 1.28
N VAL A 143 -25.06 -4.27 0.25
CA VAL A 143 -25.21 -5.03 -1.00
C VAL A 143 -23.83 -5.17 -1.67
N GLY A 144 -23.35 -6.41 -1.84
CA GLY A 144 -22.54 -6.79 -3.01
C GLY A 144 -21.02 -6.95 -2.87
N GLY A 145 -20.53 -7.83 -2.00
CA GLY A 145 -19.38 -8.70 -2.32
C GLY A 145 -17.98 -8.10 -2.32
N GLY A 146 -17.59 -7.37 -1.28
CA GLY A 146 -16.19 -7.32 -0.84
C GLY A 146 -16.09 -8.16 0.43
N ASP A 147 -15.48 -9.34 0.36
CA ASP A 147 -15.29 -10.21 1.53
C ASP A 147 -14.49 -9.43 2.59
N GLU A 148 -15.18 -8.87 3.58
CA GLU A 148 -14.58 -8.62 4.87
C GLU A 148 -13.99 -9.96 5.31
N PHE A 149 -12.66 -10.07 5.32
CA PHE A 149 -11.99 -11.36 5.49
C PHE A 149 -12.58 -12.07 6.70
N SER A 150 -13.19 -13.23 6.46
CA SER A 150 -13.69 -14.05 7.55
C SER A 150 -12.53 -14.36 8.51
N ARG A 151 -12.81 -14.62 9.80
CA ARG A 151 -11.75 -15.00 10.76
C ARG A 151 -10.88 -16.16 10.25
N GLN A 152 -11.45 -17.05 9.44
CA GLN A 152 -10.75 -18.15 8.78
C GLN A 152 -9.80 -17.66 7.67
N GLU A 153 -10.20 -16.65 6.90
CA GLU A 153 -9.35 -16.03 5.88
C GLU A 153 -8.23 -15.20 6.50
N LEU A 154 -8.53 -14.38 7.52
CA LEU A 154 -7.50 -13.70 8.30
C LEU A 154 -6.50 -14.70 8.90
N GLY A 155 -6.99 -15.80 9.48
CA GLY A 155 -6.13 -16.87 9.97
C GLY A 155 -5.27 -17.51 8.87
N SER A 156 -5.79 -17.59 7.64
CA SER A 156 -5.03 -18.10 6.49
C SER A 156 -3.97 -17.11 6.03
N ILE A 157 -4.28 -15.81 5.97
CA ILE A 157 -3.35 -14.73 5.62
C ILE A 157 -2.20 -14.68 6.63
N VAL A 158 -2.51 -14.68 7.93
CA VAL A 158 -1.50 -14.68 9.00
C VAL A 158 -0.58 -15.89 8.90
N LYS A 159 -1.12 -17.09 8.61
CA LYS A 159 -0.31 -18.30 8.38
C LYS A 159 0.59 -18.17 7.16
N VAL A 160 0.09 -17.60 6.06
CA VAL A 160 0.88 -17.33 4.86
C VAL A 160 2.01 -16.35 5.18
N MET A 161 1.71 -15.22 5.82
CA MET A 161 2.71 -14.22 6.20
C MET A 161 3.79 -14.79 7.11
N LYS A 162 3.39 -15.53 8.14
CA LYS A 162 4.34 -16.19 9.05
C LYS A 162 5.21 -17.19 8.31
N GLY A 163 4.63 -17.99 7.42
CA GLY A 163 5.36 -18.93 6.58
C GLY A 163 6.39 -18.24 5.68
N LEU A 164 5.99 -17.15 5.01
CA LEU A 164 6.91 -16.36 4.17
C LEU A 164 8.09 -15.81 4.97
N LEU A 165 7.85 -15.29 6.17
CA LEU A 165 8.91 -14.78 7.05
C LEU A 165 9.89 -15.89 7.44
N GLU A 166 9.40 -17.07 7.79
CA GLU A 166 10.24 -18.22 8.14
C GLU A 166 11.02 -18.75 6.91
N VAL A 167 10.43 -18.70 5.71
CA VAL A 167 11.14 -19.03 4.47
C VAL A 167 12.30 -18.05 4.23
N ILE A 168 12.09 -16.75 4.41
CA ILE A 168 13.15 -15.73 4.29
C ILE A 168 14.28 -16.01 5.29
N LYS A 169 13.94 -16.31 6.55
CA LYS A 169 14.94 -16.70 7.55
C LYS A 169 15.71 -17.95 7.16
N ALA A 170 15.02 -18.97 6.63
CA ALA A 170 15.66 -20.20 6.16
C ALA A 170 16.61 -19.97 4.99
N VAL A 171 16.25 -19.07 4.07
CA VAL A 171 17.13 -18.64 2.95
C VAL A 171 18.34 -17.88 3.48
N ASP A 172 18.17 -16.92 4.38
CA ASP A 172 19.27 -16.18 5.02
C ASP A 172 20.22 -17.13 5.75
N LYS A 173 19.66 -18.04 6.55
CA LYS A 173 20.38 -19.09 7.25
C LYS A 173 21.19 -19.96 6.30
N ALA A 174 20.59 -20.43 5.20
CA ALA A 174 21.29 -21.25 4.22
C ALA A 174 22.51 -20.52 3.62
N HIS A 175 22.45 -19.19 3.46
CA HIS A 175 23.54 -18.40 2.91
C HIS A 175 24.63 -18.06 3.95
N ARG A 176 24.27 -17.82 5.20
CA ARG A 176 25.19 -17.29 6.23
C ARG A 176 25.75 -18.34 7.17
N GLU A 177 24.99 -19.36 7.49
CA GLU A 177 25.42 -20.38 8.44
C GLU A 177 26.05 -21.58 7.72
N PRO A 178 27.26 -22.02 8.13
CA PRO A 178 27.85 -23.24 7.59
C PRO A 178 27.02 -24.46 8.02
N PRO A 179 26.76 -25.42 7.12
CA PRO A 179 26.04 -26.64 7.46
C PRO A 179 26.79 -27.45 8.52
N LYS A 180 26.04 -28.10 9.41
CA LYS A 180 26.61 -28.93 10.48
C LYS A 180 26.84 -30.38 10.04
N ASP A 181 26.15 -30.82 8.99
CA ASP A 181 26.17 -32.19 8.47
C ASP A 181 25.87 -32.23 6.95
N TYR A 182 26.11 -33.38 6.33
CA TYR A 182 25.89 -33.61 4.90
C TYR A 182 24.42 -33.37 4.47
N HIS A 183 23.48 -33.75 5.32
CA HIS A 183 22.06 -33.53 5.06
C HIS A 183 21.69 -32.04 5.08
N GLY A 184 22.23 -31.28 6.05
CA GLY A 184 22.10 -29.84 6.13
C GLY A 184 22.74 -29.12 4.94
N GLU A 185 23.89 -29.60 4.45
CA GLU A 185 24.56 -29.04 3.28
C GLU A 185 23.71 -29.21 2.02
N LYS A 186 23.23 -30.44 1.78
CA LYS A 186 22.34 -30.74 0.65
C LYS A 186 21.07 -29.90 0.69
N ARG A 187 20.50 -29.70 1.89
CA ARG A 187 19.30 -28.88 2.09
C ARG A 187 19.58 -27.40 1.84
N ALA A 188 20.63 -26.85 2.43
CA ALA A 188 21.02 -25.46 2.22
C ALA A 188 21.26 -25.16 0.74
N GLN A 189 21.91 -26.09 0.01
CA GLN A 189 22.13 -25.93 -1.42
C GLN A 189 20.82 -25.96 -2.22
N LYS A 190 19.87 -26.83 -1.88
CA LYS A 190 18.55 -26.85 -2.52
C LYS A 190 17.77 -25.55 -2.26
N ILE A 191 17.78 -25.04 -1.04
CA ILE A 191 17.14 -23.77 -0.67
C ILE A 191 17.72 -22.63 -1.50
N LYS A 192 19.06 -22.53 -1.61
CA LYS A 192 19.74 -21.53 -2.45
C LYS A 192 19.32 -21.64 -3.91
N ASN A 193 19.36 -22.85 -4.45
CA ASN A 193 19.02 -23.09 -5.85
C ASN A 193 17.56 -22.70 -6.16
N LEU A 194 16.63 -23.02 -5.26
CA LEU A 194 15.21 -22.65 -5.40
C LEU A 194 14.99 -21.15 -5.23
N ALA A 195 15.65 -20.51 -4.28
CA ALA A 195 15.59 -19.06 -4.09
C ALA A 195 16.09 -18.30 -5.34
N ASN A 196 17.17 -18.79 -5.96
CA ASN A 196 17.71 -18.24 -7.21
C ASN A 196 16.77 -18.37 -8.42
N LEU A 197 15.66 -19.10 -8.32
CA LEU A 197 14.66 -19.15 -9.39
C LEU A 197 13.71 -17.95 -9.38
N PHE A 198 13.62 -17.22 -8.25
CA PHE A 198 12.81 -16.00 -8.11
C PHE A 198 13.51 -14.75 -8.67
N ASN A 199 14.31 -14.90 -9.72
CA ASN A 199 15.05 -13.81 -10.36
C ASN A 199 14.12 -12.75 -10.98
N ASN A 200 14.67 -11.54 -11.16
CA ASN A 200 14.04 -10.45 -11.88
C ASN A 200 14.87 -10.13 -13.15
N PRO A 201 14.33 -10.24 -14.37
CA PRO A 201 12.95 -10.59 -14.70
C PRO A 201 12.63 -12.09 -14.50
N PRO A 202 11.36 -12.44 -14.19
CA PRO A 202 10.93 -13.82 -14.04
C PRO A 202 11.04 -14.58 -15.37
N ARG A 203 11.38 -15.88 -15.29
CA ARG A 203 11.44 -16.75 -16.48
C ARG A 203 10.05 -16.95 -17.08
N ASP A 204 9.99 -17.10 -18.40
CA ASP A 204 8.74 -17.46 -19.09
C ASP A 204 8.14 -18.75 -18.50
N GLY A 205 6.85 -18.69 -18.15
CA GLY A 205 6.12 -19.82 -17.57
C GLY A 205 6.40 -20.11 -16.09
N PHE A 206 7.17 -19.26 -15.39
CA PHE A 206 7.47 -19.42 -13.98
C PHE A 206 6.21 -19.31 -13.11
N ASP A 207 5.81 -20.41 -12.44
CA ASP A 207 4.71 -20.40 -11.48
C ASP A 207 5.25 -20.09 -10.08
N VAL A 208 5.11 -18.83 -9.68
CA VAL A 208 5.57 -18.30 -8.38
C VAL A 208 5.03 -19.16 -7.23
N CYS A 209 3.74 -19.50 -7.25
CA CYS A 209 3.10 -20.28 -6.18
C CYS A 209 3.73 -21.67 -6.01
N SER A 210 3.98 -22.41 -7.11
CA SER A 210 4.61 -23.73 -7.06
C SER A 210 6.00 -23.67 -6.46
N HIS A 211 6.80 -22.71 -6.91
CA HIS A 211 8.18 -22.58 -6.45
C HIS A 211 8.23 -22.14 -4.98
N LEU A 212 7.27 -21.34 -4.53
CA LEU A 212 7.18 -20.88 -3.15
C LEU A 212 6.79 -22.03 -2.21
N ILE A 213 5.86 -22.90 -2.65
CA ILE A 213 5.50 -24.11 -1.91
C ILE A 213 6.69 -25.08 -1.82
N LEU A 214 7.40 -25.32 -2.93
CA LEU A 214 8.59 -26.17 -2.94
C LEU A 214 9.71 -25.62 -2.05
N LEU A 215 9.93 -24.30 -2.09
CA LEU A 215 10.92 -23.64 -1.25
C LEU A 215 10.57 -23.80 0.24
N ALA A 216 9.30 -23.61 0.61
CA ALA A 216 8.85 -23.81 1.99
C ALA A 216 8.98 -25.27 2.45
N GLN A 217 8.71 -26.24 1.58
CA GLN A 217 8.91 -27.66 1.88
C GLN A 217 10.38 -27.99 2.16
N GLU A 218 11.31 -27.52 1.32
CA GLU A 218 12.74 -27.74 1.52
C GLU A 218 13.29 -26.94 2.72
N ALA A 219 12.67 -25.82 3.05
CA ALA A 219 12.93 -25.04 4.25
C ALA A 219 12.29 -25.62 5.52
N GLU A 220 11.50 -26.70 5.41
CA GLU A 220 10.73 -27.30 6.51
C GLU A 220 9.81 -26.31 7.24
N VAL A 221 9.29 -25.33 6.50
CA VAL A 221 8.36 -24.32 7.03
C VAL A 221 6.94 -24.81 6.86
N ASP A 222 6.19 -24.87 7.95
CA ASP A 222 4.75 -25.12 7.94
C ASP A 222 4.01 -23.89 7.38
N MET A 223 3.89 -23.86 6.05
CA MET A 223 3.18 -22.84 5.29
C MET A 223 2.03 -23.49 4.52
N LEU A 224 0.89 -22.79 4.47
CA LEU A 224 -0.29 -23.25 3.75
C LEU A 224 0.03 -23.59 2.28
N SER A 225 0.04 -24.86 1.92
CA SER A 225 0.49 -25.33 0.60
C SER A 225 -0.58 -25.24 -0.51
N CYS A 226 -1.63 -24.43 -0.32
CA CYS A 226 -2.74 -24.36 -1.25
C CYS A 226 -2.49 -23.32 -2.36
N HIS A 227 -2.28 -23.78 -3.59
CA HIS A 227 -2.13 -22.92 -4.78
C HIS A 227 -3.27 -21.91 -4.94
N LYS A 228 -4.52 -22.31 -4.66
CA LYS A 228 -5.69 -21.43 -4.79
C LYS A 228 -5.62 -20.27 -3.80
N THR A 229 -5.22 -20.56 -2.56
CA THR A 229 -5.05 -19.57 -1.49
C THR A 229 -3.94 -18.57 -1.84
N PHE A 230 -2.79 -19.06 -2.31
CA PHE A 230 -1.71 -18.18 -2.77
C PHE A 230 -2.13 -17.29 -3.94
N ARG A 231 -2.77 -17.86 -4.96
CA ARG A 231 -3.22 -17.06 -6.11
C ARG A 231 -4.23 -15.99 -5.71
N LYS A 232 -5.17 -16.32 -4.81
CA LYS A 232 -6.15 -15.35 -4.25
C LYS A 232 -5.43 -14.17 -3.60
N TYR A 233 -4.48 -14.42 -2.71
CA TYR A 233 -3.86 -13.36 -1.90
C TYR A 233 -2.66 -12.67 -2.55
N MET A 234 -2.00 -13.29 -3.52
CA MET A 234 -0.88 -12.68 -4.26
C MET A 234 -1.34 -11.94 -5.52
N GLY A 235 -2.65 -11.86 -5.79
CA GLY A 235 -3.19 -11.22 -7.00
C GLY A 235 -2.81 -11.93 -8.31
N ILE A 236 -2.39 -13.21 -8.24
CA ILE A 236 -1.99 -13.97 -9.42
C ILE A 236 -3.25 -14.53 -10.07
N GLY A 237 -3.62 -13.96 -11.22
CA GLY A 237 -4.76 -14.41 -12.00
C GLY A 237 -4.72 -15.92 -12.34
N PRO A 238 -5.87 -16.56 -12.58
CA PRO A 238 -5.88 -17.95 -13.01
C PRO A 238 -5.06 -18.10 -14.30
N LYS A 239 -4.23 -19.16 -14.39
CA LYS A 239 -3.55 -19.50 -15.65
C LYS A 239 -4.62 -19.70 -16.72
N ASN A 240 -4.76 -18.73 -17.62
CA ASN A 240 -5.48 -18.94 -18.87
C ASN A 240 -4.70 -20.02 -19.61
N GLY A 241 -5.24 -21.24 -19.61
CA GLY A 241 -4.72 -22.30 -20.47
C GLY A 241 -4.83 -21.78 -21.90
N LYS A 242 -3.70 -21.40 -22.50
CA LYS A 242 -3.62 -21.33 -23.95
C LYS A 242 -3.92 -22.73 -24.44
N LYS A 243 -5.13 -22.90 -24.99
CA LYS A 243 -5.44 -24.00 -25.88
C LYS A 243 -4.76 -23.69 -27.21
N VAL A 244 -4.05 -24.70 -27.68
CA VAL A 244 -3.36 -24.86 -28.98
C VAL A 244 -2.02 -24.14 -29.08
#